data_AF-A0A9D2NJT7-F1
#
_entry.id   AF-A0A9D2NJT7-F1
#
_cell.length_a   1.000
_cell.length_b   1.000
_cell.length_c   1.000
_cell.angle_alpha   90.00
_cell.angle_beta   90.00
_cell.angle_gamma   90.00
#
_symmetry.space_group_name_H-M   'P 1'
#
loop_
_entity.id
_entity.type
_entity.pdbx_description
1 polymer ?
#
loop_
_entity_poly.entity_id
_entity_poly.type
_entity_poly.pdbx_seq_one_letter_code
_entity_poly.pdbx_strand_id
1 'polypeptide(L)'
;MSQKVENILNLALGATPEERARSGELDVGYDAEEREWELIVKYSGSLESVRSISSSVTELINGYAVIVIREDRIEELASFPEVEFIEKPKSLYFQADVGRQASCIDTVQRAPYNLSGRGVLVGIVDSGIDYENPDFRNEDGTTRVVSLWDQSVSGNPPAGYAVGSEFTREEINAALAGNGPGGGAGESTRTVLSRDTSGHGTAVAGIAAGNGRGSEGRMYRGAAPEAELIIVKMGTPRPDGFPRTTELMTGVDYVIRKALELRMPVAVNISFGNTYGSHEPYN
;
A
#
# COMPACT_ATOMS: atom_id res chain seq x y z
N MET A 1 -21.28 7.32 27.56
CA MET A 1 -20.61 7.25 26.25
C MET A 1 -21.19 8.33 25.34
N SER A 2 -20.32 9.21 24.84
CA SER A 2 -20.71 10.33 23.97
C SER A 2 -21.12 9.83 22.59
N GLN A 3 -22.17 10.41 21.99
CA GLN A 3 -22.58 10.10 20.61
C GLN A 3 -21.53 10.49 19.56
N LYS A 4 -20.53 11.29 19.95
CA LYS A 4 -19.43 11.71 19.09
C LYS A 4 -18.32 10.66 18.98
N VAL A 5 -18.33 9.61 19.79
CA VAL A 5 -17.29 8.57 19.81
C VAL A 5 -17.76 7.36 19.01
N GLU A 6 -16.94 6.89 18.06
CA GLU A 6 -17.18 5.68 17.28
C GLU A 6 -17.48 4.49 18.20
N ASN A 7 -18.45 3.65 17.81
CA ASN A 7 -18.85 2.47 18.60
C ASN A 7 -17.70 1.50 18.86
N ILE A 8 -16.77 1.36 17.90
CA ILE A 8 -15.60 0.49 18.02
C ILE A 8 -14.59 1.05 19.01
N LEU A 9 -14.39 2.38 19.03
CA LEU A 9 -13.57 3.03 20.05
C LEU A 9 -14.22 2.91 21.44
N ASN A 10 -15.53 3.13 21.55
CA ASN A 10 -16.28 2.88 22.80
C ASN A 10 -16.10 1.44 23.32
N LEU A 11 -16.11 0.46 22.41
CA LEU A 11 -15.88 -0.95 22.75
C LEU A 11 -14.44 -1.19 23.22
N ALA A 12 -13.45 -0.54 22.60
CA ALA A 12 -12.06 -0.61 23.03
C ALA A 12 -11.87 -0.01 24.44
N LEU A 13 -12.42 1.19 24.69
CA LEU A 13 -12.35 1.86 25.99
C LEU A 13 -13.04 1.07 27.11
N GLY A 14 -14.08 0.29 26.78
CA GLY A 14 -14.80 -0.56 27.73
C GLY A 14 -14.21 -1.96 27.95
N ALA A 15 -13.29 -2.41 27.08
CA ALA A 15 -12.66 -3.72 27.18
C ALA A 15 -11.44 -3.70 28.10
N THR A 16 -11.18 -4.82 28.79
CA THR A 16 -9.95 -4.98 29.58
C THR A 16 -8.71 -4.98 28.66
N PRO A 17 -7.51 -4.62 29.16
CA PRO A 17 -6.29 -4.68 28.36
C PRO A 17 -6.03 -6.07 27.75
N GLU A 18 -6.39 -7.12 28.48
CA GLU A 18 -6.27 -8.52 28.03
C GLU A 18 -7.25 -8.86 26.91
N GLU A 19 -8.47 -8.30 26.95
CA GLU A 19 -9.48 -8.45 25.89
C GLU A 19 -9.14 -7.62 24.64
N ARG A 20 -8.60 -6.41 24.83
CA ARG A 20 -8.13 -5.58 23.72
C ARG A 20 -6.95 -6.21 23.00
N ALA A 21 -5.93 -6.65 23.73
CA ALA A 21 -4.74 -7.29 23.17
C ALA A 21 -5.03 -8.61 22.47
N ARG A 22 -6.10 -9.31 22.89
CA ARG A 22 -6.59 -10.52 22.20
C ARG A 22 -7.35 -10.22 20.91
N SER A 23 -7.84 -9.00 20.73
CA SER A 23 -8.52 -8.57 19.52
C SER A 23 -7.54 -7.83 18.60
N GLY A 24 -7.24 -8.42 17.44
CA GLY A 24 -6.39 -7.77 16.43
C GLY A 24 -6.96 -6.45 15.84
N GLU A 25 -8.14 -6.03 16.29
CA GLU A 25 -8.79 -4.78 15.91
C GLU A 25 -8.91 -3.77 17.06
N LEU A 26 -8.99 -4.19 18.33
CA LEU A 26 -9.32 -3.27 19.43
C LEU A 26 -8.12 -2.45 19.92
N ASP A 27 -6.88 -2.92 19.79
CA ASP A 27 -5.68 -2.17 20.19
C ASP A 27 -5.12 -1.25 19.09
N VAL A 28 -5.76 -1.20 17.93
CA VAL A 28 -5.26 -0.41 16.79
C VAL A 28 -5.36 1.07 17.12
N GLY A 29 -4.20 1.74 17.18
CA GLY A 29 -4.06 3.15 17.56
C GLY A 29 -3.83 3.40 19.04
N TYR A 30 -3.65 2.36 19.86
CA TYR A 30 -3.36 2.50 21.29
C TYR A 30 -1.86 2.28 21.58
N ASP A 31 -1.25 3.21 22.31
CA ASP A 31 0.08 3.09 22.90
C ASP A 31 -0.04 2.66 24.36
N ALA A 32 0.45 1.45 24.67
CA ALA A 32 0.34 0.87 26.01
C ALA A 32 1.36 1.44 27.02
N GLU A 33 2.49 2.00 26.55
CA GLU A 33 3.53 2.57 27.41
C GLU A 33 3.09 3.93 27.93
N GLU A 34 2.62 4.80 27.03
CA GLU A 34 2.18 6.16 27.35
C GLU A 34 0.68 6.23 27.72
N ARG A 35 -0.06 5.14 27.48
CA ARG A 35 -1.53 5.04 27.66
C ARG A 35 -2.28 6.07 26.83
N GLU A 36 -1.79 6.27 25.62
CA GLU A 36 -2.31 7.24 24.66
C GLU A 36 -3.03 6.55 23.52
N TRP A 37 -4.01 7.26 22.98
CA TRP A 37 -4.71 6.88 21.77
C TRP A 37 -4.36 7.88 20.67
N GLU A 38 -3.99 7.35 19.52
CA GLU A 38 -4.06 8.06 18.26
C GLU A 38 -5.49 7.99 17.74
N LEU A 39 -6.17 9.14 17.69
CA LEU A 39 -7.56 9.26 17.33
C LEU A 39 -7.73 10.17 16.12
N ILE A 40 -8.65 9.79 15.23
CA ILE A 40 -9.07 10.64 14.12
C ILE A 40 -10.30 11.42 14.59
N VAL A 41 -10.20 12.73 14.55
CA VAL A 41 -11.20 13.64 15.10
C VAL A 41 -11.74 14.54 14.01
N LYS A 42 -13.04 14.50 13.75
CA LYS A 42 -13.74 15.53 12.99
C LYS A 42 -14.01 16.72 13.92
N TYR A 43 -13.72 17.93 13.48
CA TYR A 43 -13.91 19.16 14.24
C TYR A 43 -14.32 20.35 13.35
N SER A 44 -14.83 21.39 13.98
CA SER A 44 -15.04 22.72 13.40
C SER A 44 -14.46 23.82 14.27
N GLY A 45 -14.09 24.95 13.66
CA GLY A 45 -13.47 26.06 14.38
C GLY A 45 -11.98 25.84 14.63
N SER A 46 -11.53 26.06 15.86
CA SER A 46 -10.11 25.99 16.23
C SER A 46 -9.89 24.94 17.32
N LEU A 47 -8.89 24.08 17.15
CA LEU A 47 -8.49 23.09 18.16
C LEU A 47 -7.55 23.65 19.23
N GLU A 48 -7.41 24.96 19.38
CA GLU A 48 -6.47 25.55 20.35
C GLU A 48 -6.74 25.07 21.78
N SER A 49 -8.02 24.99 22.17
CA SER A 49 -8.41 24.44 23.48
C SER A 49 -8.06 22.95 23.61
N VAL A 50 -8.15 22.19 22.53
CA VAL A 50 -7.84 20.75 22.50
C VAL A 50 -6.32 20.49 22.58
N ARG A 51 -5.49 21.40 22.06
CA ARG A 51 -4.02 21.33 22.18
C ARG A 51 -3.55 21.34 23.63
N SER A 52 -4.32 21.93 24.55
CA SER A 52 -3.96 21.98 25.98
C SER A 52 -4.10 20.64 26.72
N ILE A 53 -4.86 19.70 26.15
CA ILE A 53 -5.17 18.41 26.77
C ILE A 53 -4.63 17.21 25.99
N SER A 54 -4.04 17.47 24.83
CA SER A 54 -3.54 16.47 23.89
C SER A 54 -2.03 16.56 23.79
N SER A 55 -1.37 15.41 23.68
CA SER A 55 0.09 15.33 23.51
C SER A 55 0.51 15.80 22.12
N SER A 56 -0.32 15.54 21.11
CA SER A 56 -0.20 16.19 19.81
C SER A 56 -1.55 16.42 19.15
N VAL A 57 -1.63 17.49 18.36
CA VAL A 57 -2.78 17.79 17.50
C VAL A 57 -2.25 18.14 16.12
N THR A 58 -2.47 17.22 15.19
CA THR A 58 -2.16 17.39 13.78
C THR A 58 -3.45 17.69 13.03
N GLU A 59 -3.69 18.98 12.77
CA GLU A 59 -4.83 19.40 11.98
C GLU A 59 -4.66 18.94 10.53
N LEU A 60 -5.68 18.27 10.03
CA LEU A 60 -5.85 17.83 8.65
C LEU A 60 -6.90 18.71 7.95
N ILE A 61 -6.86 18.65 6.63
CA ILE A 61 -7.83 19.30 5.77
C ILE A 61 -9.28 18.84 6.07
N ASN A 62 -10.24 19.70 5.74
CA ASN A 62 -11.67 19.46 5.94
C ASN A 62 -12.10 19.27 7.40
N GLY A 63 -11.42 19.91 8.36
CA GLY A 63 -11.80 19.83 9.78
C GLY A 63 -11.65 18.42 10.32
N TYR A 64 -10.58 17.72 9.94
CA TYR A 64 -10.17 16.49 10.58
C TYR A 64 -8.87 16.75 11.34
N ALA A 65 -8.58 16.02 12.41
CA ALA A 65 -7.30 16.09 13.09
C ALA A 65 -6.91 14.70 13.55
N VAL A 66 -5.61 14.39 13.49
CA VAL A 66 -5.06 13.28 14.26
C VAL A 66 -4.66 13.85 15.61
N ILE A 67 -5.26 13.30 16.65
CA ILE A 67 -5.04 13.73 18.03
C ILE A 67 -4.44 12.56 18.78
N VAL A 68 -3.24 12.76 19.30
CA VAL A 68 -2.64 11.83 20.25
C VAL A 68 -2.96 12.35 21.65
N ILE A 69 -3.72 11.57 22.39
CA ILE A 69 -4.28 11.97 23.68
C ILE A 69 -4.33 10.79 24.63
N ARG A 70 -4.11 11.04 25.91
CA ARG A 70 -4.27 10.02 26.94
C ARG A 70 -5.70 9.47 26.99
N GLU A 71 -5.81 8.17 27.23
CA GLU A 71 -7.09 7.44 27.30
C GLU A 71 -8.09 8.10 28.26
N ASP A 72 -7.61 8.60 29.40
CA ASP A 72 -8.42 9.24 30.44
C ASP A 72 -8.96 10.64 30.07
N ARG A 73 -8.46 11.24 28.98
CA ARG A 73 -8.89 12.57 28.50
C ARG A 73 -9.81 12.49 27.27
N ILE A 74 -10.14 11.29 26.78
CA ILE A 74 -11.00 11.11 25.59
C ILE A 74 -12.44 11.59 25.86
N GLU A 75 -12.96 11.42 27.08
CA GLU A 75 -14.28 11.96 27.44
C GLU A 75 -14.30 13.49 27.44
N GLU A 76 -13.21 14.12 27.89
CA GLU A 76 -13.04 15.57 27.85
C GLU A 76 -12.90 16.06 26.41
N LEU A 77 -12.13 15.36 25.57
CA LEU A 77 -12.03 15.61 24.13
C LEU A 77 -13.41 15.58 23.46
N ALA A 78 -14.24 14.58 23.78
CA ALA A 78 -15.60 14.47 23.25
C ALA A 78 -16.55 15.57 23.75
N SER A 79 -16.19 16.27 24.85
CA SER A 79 -17.01 17.33 25.43
C SER A 79 -16.83 18.68 24.72
N PHE A 80 -15.72 18.87 24.00
CA PHE A 80 -15.48 20.11 23.27
C PHE A 80 -16.57 20.35 22.22
N PRO A 81 -17.16 21.56 22.15
CA PRO A 81 -18.14 21.90 21.13
C PRO A 81 -17.55 21.83 19.73
N GLU A 82 -16.25 22.12 19.59
CA GLU A 82 -15.50 22.05 18.33
C GLU A 82 -15.36 20.62 17.82
N VAL A 83 -15.37 19.61 18.69
CA VAL A 83 -15.23 18.20 18.30
C VAL A 83 -16.59 17.66 17.85
N GLU A 84 -16.66 17.16 16.63
CA GLU A 84 -17.89 16.64 16.01
C GLU A 84 -17.94 15.11 16.06
N PHE A 85 -16.81 14.44 15.85
CA PHE A 85 -16.71 12.98 15.84
C PHE A 85 -15.29 12.50 16.16
N ILE A 86 -15.14 11.33 16.76
CA ILE A 86 -13.88 10.72 17.19
C ILE A 86 -13.92 9.23 16.80
N GLU A 87 -12.93 8.75 16.06
CA GLU A 87 -12.78 7.33 15.69
C GLU A 87 -11.36 6.82 15.93
N LYS A 88 -11.21 5.49 16.05
CA LYS A 88 -9.91 4.84 16.14
C LYS A 88 -9.46 4.29 14.78
N PRO A 89 -8.14 4.14 14.52
CA PRO A 89 -7.66 3.53 13.29
C PRO A 89 -8.01 2.03 13.20
N LYS A 90 -7.93 1.45 11.98
CA LYS A 90 -8.34 0.06 11.66
C LYS A 90 -7.20 -0.74 11.00
N SER A 91 -7.06 -2.01 11.38
CA SER A 91 -6.08 -2.96 10.78
C SER A 91 -6.52 -3.44 9.39
N LEU A 92 -5.56 -3.70 8.50
CA LEU A 92 -5.78 -4.26 7.17
C LEU A 92 -5.16 -5.68 7.08
N TYR A 93 -5.82 -6.61 6.37
CA TYR A 93 -5.40 -8.01 6.22
C TYR A 93 -5.48 -8.52 4.77
N PHE A 94 -4.65 -9.51 4.41
CA PHE A 94 -4.60 -10.13 3.07
C PHE A 94 -5.60 -11.30 2.92
N GLN A 95 -6.45 -11.29 1.88
CA GLN A 95 -7.46 -12.34 1.60
C GLN A 95 -7.54 -12.75 0.12
N ALA A 96 -6.50 -13.42 -0.40
CA ALA A 96 -6.44 -13.76 -1.84
C ALA A 96 -7.42 -14.89 -2.27
N ASP A 97 -7.64 -15.95 -1.47
CA ASP A 97 -8.46 -17.12 -1.89
C ASP A 97 -9.97 -16.84 -1.85
N VAL A 98 -10.45 -16.22 -0.77
CA VAL A 98 -11.85 -15.76 -0.65
C VAL A 98 -12.20 -14.77 -1.77
N GLY A 99 -11.27 -13.87 -2.12
CA GLY A 99 -11.45 -12.91 -3.21
C GLY A 99 -11.62 -13.57 -4.59
N ARG A 100 -10.93 -14.68 -4.87
CA ARG A 100 -11.06 -15.40 -6.14
C ARG A 100 -12.38 -16.14 -6.28
N GLN A 101 -12.79 -16.86 -5.22
CA GLN A 101 -14.04 -17.60 -5.24
C GLN A 101 -15.25 -16.66 -5.38
N ALA A 102 -15.20 -15.49 -4.72
CA ALA A 102 -16.27 -14.50 -4.82
C ALA A 102 -16.30 -13.76 -6.17
N SER A 103 -15.15 -13.59 -6.85
CA SER A 103 -15.04 -12.78 -8.08
C SER A 103 -15.29 -13.57 -9.39
N CYS A 104 -15.59 -14.87 -9.32
CA CYS A 104 -15.82 -15.74 -10.48
C CYS A 104 -14.66 -15.78 -11.50
N ILE A 105 -13.44 -15.40 -11.08
CA ILE A 105 -12.27 -15.29 -11.96
C ILE A 105 -11.88 -16.64 -12.60
N ASP A 106 -12.12 -17.75 -11.89
CA ASP A 106 -11.81 -19.09 -12.41
C ASP A 106 -12.65 -19.46 -13.64
N THR A 107 -13.84 -18.88 -13.78
CA THR A 107 -14.73 -19.15 -14.92
C THR A 107 -14.15 -18.62 -16.23
N VAL A 108 -13.53 -17.42 -16.19
CA VAL A 108 -12.93 -16.80 -17.39
C VAL A 108 -11.54 -17.34 -17.72
N GLN A 109 -10.87 -17.95 -16.75
CA GLN A 109 -9.57 -18.61 -16.94
C GLN A 109 -9.69 -20.01 -17.57
N ARG A 110 -10.89 -20.60 -17.58
CA ARG A 110 -11.17 -21.92 -18.18
C ARG A 110 -11.75 -21.77 -19.58
N ALA A 111 -11.85 -22.88 -20.30
CA ALA A 111 -12.54 -22.93 -21.57
C ALA A 111 -13.99 -22.42 -21.42
N PRO A 112 -14.51 -21.66 -22.40
CA PRO A 112 -13.91 -21.38 -23.72
C PRO A 112 -12.96 -20.17 -23.74
N TYR A 113 -12.96 -19.33 -22.70
CA TYR A 113 -12.31 -18.01 -22.76
C TYR A 113 -10.80 -18.06 -22.58
N ASN A 114 -10.29 -18.94 -21.71
CA ASN A 114 -8.86 -19.15 -21.47
C ASN A 114 -8.08 -17.83 -21.23
N LEU A 115 -8.68 -16.87 -20.52
CA LEU A 115 -8.10 -15.55 -20.29
C LEU A 115 -7.11 -15.61 -19.12
N SER A 116 -5.82 -15.50 -19.41
CA SER A 116 -4.73 -15.58 -18.42
C SER A 116 -3.96 -14.28 -18.21
N GLY A 117 -4.30 -13.22 -18.98
CA GLY A 117 -3.54 -11.97 -19.03
C GLY A 117 -2.32 -12.01 -19.96
N ARG A 118 -2.11 -13.10 -20.70
CA ARG A 118 -1.02 -13.21 -21.68
C ARG A 118 -1.07 -12.05 -22.69
N GLY A 119 0.08 -11.40 -22.90
CA GLY A 119 0.19 -10.25 -23.82
C GLY A 119 -0.40 -8.95 -23.28
N VAL A 120 -0.76 -8.92 -21.98
CA VAL A 120 -1.25 -7.73 -21.28
C VAL A 120 -0.26 -7.36 -20.17
N LEU A 121 -0.07 -6.06 -19.98
CA LEU A 121 0.69 -5.50 -18.87
C LEU A 121 -0.24 -5.24 -17.68
N VAL A 122 0.25 -5.52 -16.47
CA VAL A 122 -0.36 -5.07 -15.22
C VAL A 122 0.57 -4.04 -14.61
N GLY A 123 0.11 -2.79 -14.53
CA GLY A 123 0.82 -1.70 -13.89
C GLY A 123 0.41 -1.60 -12.42
N ILE A 124 1.36 -1.70 -11.49
CA ILE A 124 1.12 -1.55 -10.05
C ILE A 124 1.85 -0.29 -9.59
N VAL A 125 1.10 0.70 -9.08
CA VAL A 125 1.65 1.90 -8.44
C VAL A 125 1.41 1.80 -6.94
N ASP A 126 2.44 1.40 -6.20
CA ASP A 126 2.29 0.96 -4.80
C ASP A 126 3.59 1.15 -3.97
N SER A 127 3.79 0.37 -2.90
CA SER A 127 5.00 0.36 -2.05
C SER A 127 6.21 -0.34 -2.67
N GLY A 128 6.05 -0.89 -3.88
CA GLY A 128 7.06 -1.62 -4.63
C GLY A 128 6.72 -3.09 -4.83
N ILE A 129 7.75 -3.91 -5.07
CA ILE A 129 7.60 -5.35 -5.21
C ILE A 129 8.84 -6.08 -4.66
N ASP A 130 8.64 -7.24 -4.05
CA ASP A 130 9.68 -8.26 -3.92
C ASP A 130 9.81 -9.04 -5.23
N TYR A 131 10.64 -8.55 -6.15
CA TYR A 131 10.86 -9.19 -7.46
C TYR A 131 11.62 -10.52 -7.37
N GLU A 132 12.19 -10.88 -6.20
CA GLU A 132 12.87 -12.17 -6.01
C GLU A 132 11.89 -13.32 -5.78
N ASN A 133 10.66 -12.99 -5.37
CA ASN A 133 9.59 -13.92 -5.15
C ASN A 133 9.34 -14.80 -6.40
N PRO A 134 9.31 -16.14 -6.26
CA PRO A 134 9.03 -17.07 -7.37
C PRO A 134 7.76 -16.74 -8.14
N ASP A 135 6.76 -16.17 -7.48
CA ASP A 135 5.50 -15.80 -8.10
C ASP A 135 5.67 -14.77 -9.20
N PHE A 136 6.68 -13.89 -9.14
CA PHE A 136 6.92 -12.86 -10.16
C PHE A 136 8.01 -13.25 -11.17
N ARG A 137 8.36 -14.53 -11.21
CA ARG A 137 9.41 -15.07 -12.07
C ARG A 137 8.85 -16.10 -13.05
N ASN A 138 9.44 -16.14 -14.23
CA ASN A 138 9.16 -17.12 -15.27
C ASN A 138 9.67 -18.52 -14.88
N GLU A 139 9.30 -19.52 -15.67
CA GLU A 139 9.75 -20.90 -15.50
C GLU A 139 11.26 -21.04 -15.53
N ASP A 140 11.92 -20.27 -16.39
CA ASP A 140 13.39 -20.22 -16.56
C ASP A 140 14.10 -19.41 -15.46
N GLY A 141 13.35 -18.85 -14.50
CA GLY A 141 13.87 -18.08 -13.39
C GLY A 141 14.08 -16.59 -13.67
N THR A 142 13.86 -16.11 -14.90
CA THR A 142 13.87 -14.68 -15.25
C THR A 142 12.67 -13.94 -14.65
N THR A 143 12.74 -12.63 -14.52
CA THR A 143 11.66 -11.79 -14.01
C THR A 143 10.53 -11.59 -15.02
N ARG A 144 9.30 -11.47 -14.52
CA ARG A 144 8.12 -11.00 -15.26
C ARG A 144 7.93 -9.48 -15.16
N VAL A 145 8.73 -8.81 -14.34
CA VAL A 145 8.75 -7.35 -14.23
C VAL A 145 9.50 -6.79 -15.42
N VAL A 146 8.80 -6.07 -16.30
CA VAL A 146 9.37 -5.49 -17.53
C VAL A 146 10.13 -4.21 -17.23
N SER A 147 9.63 -3.43 -16.27
CA SER A 147 10.31 -2.26 -15.73
C SER A 147 9.85 -1.97 -14.31
N LEU A 148 10.78 -1.55 -13.47
CA LEU A 148 10.56 -1.15 -12.07
C LEU A 148 11.09 0.26 -11.87
N TRP A 149 10.23 1.22 -11.54
CA TRP A 149 10.65 2.55 -11.13
C TRP A 149 10.52 2.72 -9.62
N ASP A 150 11.64 2.90 -8.93
CA ASP A 150 11.67 3.24 -7.52
C ASP A 150 11.91 4.74 -7.34
N GLN A 151 10.85 5.48 -7.00
CA GLN A 151 10.90 6.92 -6.79
C GLN A 151 11.72 7.33 -5.55
N SER A 152 11.95 6.40 -4.62
CA SER A 152 12.71 6.64 -3.38
C SER A 152 14.23 6.48 -3.54
N VAL A 153 14.67 5.80 -4.61
CA VAL A 153 16.10 5.53 -4.84
C VAL A 153 16.69 6.58 -5.76
N SER A 154 17.52 7.47 -5.21
CA SER A 154 18.27 8.44 -6.02
C SER A 154 19.21 7.73 -6.99
N GLY A 155 19.18 8.14 -8.26
CA GLY A 155 20.07 7.56 -9.26
C GLY A 155 19.67 7.96 -10.68
N ASN A 156 19.17 7.00 -11.44
CA ASN A 156 18.88 7.14 -12.87
C ASN A 156 17.37 7.20 -13.12
N PRO A 157 16.72 8.36 -12.97
CA PRO A 157 15.27 8.46 -13.15
C PRO A 157 14.89 8.17 -14.62
N PRO A 158 13.68 7.65 -14.87
CA PRO A 158 13.21 7.48 -16.23
C PRO A 158 13.21 8.81 -16.99
N ALA A 159 13.37 8.75 -18.31
CA ALA A 159 13.44 9.95 -19.15
C ALA A 159 12.22 10.86 -18.96
N GLY A 160 12.46 12.11 -18.55
CA GLY A 160 11.40 13.10 -18.30
C GLY A 160 11.00 13.23 -16.82
N TYR A 161 11.55 12.42 -15.91
CA TYR A 161 11.33 12.55 -14.47
C TYR A 161 12.60 13.02 -13.75
N ALA A 162 12.41 13.69 -12.61
CA ALA A 162 13.52 14.32 -11.87
C ALA A 162 14.08 13.45 -10.72
N VAL A 163 13.35 12.40 -10.31
CA VAL A 163 13.65 11.63 -9.10
C VAL A 163 13.46 10.13 -9.32
N GLY A 164 14.12 9.35 -8.47
CA GLY A 164 14.06 7.90 -8.49
C GLY A 164 15.07 7.24 -9.42
N SER A 165 14.95 5.92 -9.54
CA SER A 165 15.75 5.07 -10.43
C SER A 165 14.86 4.07 -11.15
N GLU A 166 14.95 4.02 -12.47
CA GLU A 166 14.35 2.97 -13.29
C GLU A 166 15.29 1.78 -13.39
N PHE A 167 14.74 0.58 -13.25
CA PHE A 167 15.43 -0.69 -13.42
C PHE A 167 14.74 -1.51 -14.50
N THR A 168 15.50 -1.91 -15.53
CA THR A 168 14.97 -2.69 -16.65
C THR A 168 14.87 -4.18 -16.32
N ARG A 169 14.13 -4.93 -17.15
CA ARG A 169 14.07 -6.40 -17.06
C ARG A 169 15.46 -7.03 -17.03
N GLU A 170 16.39 -6.52 -17.86
CA GLU A 170 17.75 -7.03 -17.97
C GLU A 170 18.54 -6.81 -16.67
N GLU A 171 18.42 -5.63 -16.07
CA GLU A 171 19.07 -5.31 -14.79
C GLU A 171 18.51 -6.14 -13.64
N ILE A 172 17.18 -6.32 -13.60
CA ILE A 172 16.52 -7.18 -12.61
C ILE A 172 16.98 -8.63 -12.79
N ASN A 173 17.05 -9.13 -14.02
CA ASN A 173 17.57 -10.48 -14.30
C ASN A 173 19.03 -10.63 -13.90
N ALA A 174 19.86 -9.62 -14.15
CA ALA A 174 21.26 -9.61 -13.72
C ALA A 174 21.37 -9.66 -12.19
N ALA A 175 20.56 -8.88 -11.47
CA ALA A 175 20.47 -8.93 -10.02
C ALA A 175 20.00 -10.29 -9.50
N LEU A 176 18.98 -10.89 -10.15
CA LEU A 176 18.48 -12.23 -9.82
C LEU A 176 19.56 -13.32 -10.01
N ALA A 177 20.40 -13.17 -11.04
CA ALA A 177 21.53 -14.05 -11.31
C ALA A 177 22.75 -13.81 -10.38
N GLY A 178 22.72 -12.77 -9.55
CA GLY A 178 23.84 -12.39 -8.67
C GLY A 178 24.93 -11.55 -9.34
N ASN A 179 24.67 -11.02 -10.54
CA ASN A 179 25.61 -10.23 -11.37
C ASN A 179 25.28 -8.72 -11.38
N GLY A 180 24.74 -8.19 -10.27
CA GLY A 180 24.35 -6.77 -10.17
C GLY A 180 25.54 -5.79 -10.23
N PRO A 181 25.30 -4.49 -10.53
CA PRO A 181 26.34 -3.48 -10.58
C PRO A 181 26.88 -3.25 -9.16
N GLY A 182 28.06 -3.81 -8.86
CA GLY A 182 28.67 -3.76 -7.53
C GLY A 182 29.50 -5.00 -7.14
N GLY A 183 29.48 -6.06 -7.94
CA GLY A 183 30.24 -7.30 -7.70
C GLY A 183 31.76 -7.17 -7.86
N GLY A 184 32.42 -6.46 -6.95
CA GLY A 184 33.85 -6.62 -6.68
C GLY A 184 34.08 -7.87 -5.81
N ALA A 185 35.01 -8.72 -6.22
CA ALA A 185 35.36 -9.95 -5.50
C ALA A 185 35.74 -9.66 -4.03
N GLY A 186 34.91 -10.08 -3.08
CA GLY A 186 35.27 -10.03 -1.66
C GLY A 186 34.15 -10.27 -0.65
N GLU A 187 32.92 -9.82 -0.92
CA GLU A 187 31.81 -9.95 0.04
C GLU A 187 30.51 -10.35 -0.68
N SER A 188 29.87 -11.40 -0.18
CA SER A 188 28.63 -11.99 -0.70
C SER A 188 27.40 -11.15 -0.33
N THR A 189 27.42 -9.85 -0.62
CA THR A 189 26.25 -8.96 -0.48
C THR A 189 25.58 -8.81 -1.83
N ARG A 190 24.60 -9.68 -2.09
CA ARG A 190 23.71 -9.61 -3.25
C ARG A 190 23.03 -8.23 -3.30
N THR A 191 23.33 -7.44 -4.33
CA THR A 191 22.78 -6.09 -4.49
C THR A 191 21.28 -6.19 -4.82
N VAL A 192 20.42 -5.80 -3.88
CA VAL A 192 18.98 -5.65 -4.10
C VAL A 192 18.74 -4.26 -4.70
N LEU A 193 18.16 -4.20 -5.91
CA LEU A 193 17.94 -2.96 -6.67
C LEU A 193 16.87 -2.07 -6.02
N SER A 194 15.79 -2.70 -5.59
CA SER A 194 14.67 -2.06 -4.88
C SER A 194 14.04 -3.09 -3.96
N ARG A 195 13.56 -2.65 -2.80
CA ARG A 195 12.88 -3.50 -1.82
C ARG A 195 11.53 -2.91 -1.46
N ASP A 196 10.50 -3.76 -1.48
CA ASP A 196 9.22 -3.47 -0.86
C ASP A 196 9.32 -3.71 0.65
N THR A 197 9.50 -2.64 1.41
CA THR A 197 9.64 -2.71 2.87
C THR A 197 8.31 -2.86 3.58
N SER A 198 7.21 -2.46 2.95
CA SER A 198 5.86 -2.60 3.50
C SER A 198 5.26 -3.97 3.22
N GLY A 199 5.57 -4.56 2.05
CA GLY A 199 5.00 -5.81 1.57
C GLY A 199 3.60 -5.66 0.94
N HIS A 200 2.99 -4.47 1.02
CA HIS A 200 1.67 -4.20 0.46
C HIS A 200 1.65 -4.36 -1.05
N GLY A 201 2.58 -3.71 -1.77
CA GLY A 201 2.67 -3.78 -3.22
C GLY A 201 2.96 -5.18 -3.73
N THR A 202 3.79 -5.94 -3.01
CA THR A 202 4.03 -7.37 -3.27
C THR A 202 2.75 -8.20 -3.18
N ALA A 203 1.95 -8.00 -2.14
CA ALA A 203 0.69 -8.73 -1.98
C ALA A 203 -0.35 -8.34 -3.04
N VAL A 204 -0.46 -7.04 -3.34
CA VAL A 204 -1.31 -6.50 -4.41
C VAL A 204 -0.93 -7.11 -5.77
N ALA A 205 0.37 -7.13 -6.08
CA ALA A 205 0.88 -7.75 -7.30
C ALA A 205 0.60 -9.27 -7.35
N GLY A 206 0.66 -9.95 -6.20
CA GLY A 206 0.32 -11.37 -6.07
C GLY A 206 -1.14 -11.65 -6.43
N ILE A 207 -2.07 -10.87 -5.88
CA ILE A 207 -3.51 -10.97 -6.19
C ILE A 207 -3.77 -10.67 -7.67
N ALA A 208 -3.15 -9.62 -8.21
CA ALA A 208 -3.37 -9.21 -9.59
C ALA A 208 -2.79 -10.22 -10.59
N ALA A 209 -1.54 -10.64 -10.41
CA ALA A 209 -0.77 -11.32 -11.45
C ALA A 209 0.18 -12.43 -10.97
N GLY A 210 0.19 -12.80 -9.69
CA GLY A 210 1.03 -13.90 -9.18
C GLY A 210 0.80 -15.21 -9.95
N ASN A 211 1.85 -15.91 -10.36
CA ASN A 211 1.69 -17.15 -11.14
C ASN A 211 1.55 -18.41 -10.28
N GLY A 212 1.65 -18.26 -8.95
CA GLY A 212 1.51 -19.30 -7.94
C GLY A 212 2.68 -20.26 -7.80
N ARG A 213 3.83 -20.01 -8.43
CA ARG A 213 5.04 -20.85 -8.30
C ARG A 213 5.54 -21.00 -6.87
N GLY A 214 5.27 -20.03 -6.00
CA GLY A 214 5.58 -20.07 -4.57
C GLY A 214 4.66 -20.97 -3.74
N SER A 215 3.65 -21.59 -4.36
CA SER A 215 2.66 -22.44 -3.69
C SER A 215 2.64 -23.86 -4.27
N GLU A 216 2.38 -24.85 -3.42
CA GLU A 216 2.22 -26.25 -3.84
C GLU A 216 1.10 -26.36 -4.88
N GLY A 217 1.39 -27.02 -6.01
CA GLY A 217 0.42 -27.19 -7.09
C GLY A 217 -0.07 -25.89 -7.74
N ARG A 218 0.57 -24.74 -7.48
CA ARG A 218 0.11 -23.40 -7.90
C ARG A 218 -1.28 -23.04 -7.38
N MET A 219 -1.57 -23.48 -6.16
CA MET A 219 -2.83 -23.21 -5.47
C MET A 219 -3.12 -21.70 -5.37
N TYR A 220 -2.13 -20.89 -5.03
CA TYR A 220 -2.30 -19.45 -4.83
C TYR A 220 -1.80 -18.67 -6.05
N ARG A 221 -2.68 -18.45 -7.04
CA ARG A 221 -2.39 -17.66 -8.24
C ARG A 221 -3.27 -16.42 -8.34
N GLY A 222 -2.76 -15.36 -8.94
CA GLY A 222 -3.46 -14.12 -9.22
C GLY A 222 -4.44 -14.21 -10.39
N ALA A 223 -5.17 -13.12 -10.61
CA ALA A 223 -6.20 -13.02 -11.64
C ALA A 223 -5.63 -13.10 -13.08
N ALA A 224 -4.41 -12.62 -13.30
CA ALA A 224 -3.73 -12.59 -14.59
C ALA A 224 -2.33 -13.24 -14.49
N PRO A 225 -2.24 -14.58 -14.28
CA PRO A 225 -0.99 -15.25 -13.96
C PRO A 225 0.04 -15.31 -15.11
N GLU A 226 -0.34 -14.96 -16.33
CA GLU A 226 0.55 -14.86 -17.50
C GLU A 226 0.78 -13.41 -17.95
N ALA A 227 0.29 -12.41 -17.20
CA ALA A 227 0.60 -11.02 -17.47
C ALA A 227 2.04 -10.69 -17.07
N GLU A 228 2.59 -9.66 -17.72
CA GLU A 228 3.85 -9.04 -17.36
C GLU A 228 3.62 -7.77 -16.54
N LEU A 229 4.59 -7.36 -15.73
CA LEU A 229 4.40 -6.34 -14.70
C LEU A 229 5.18 -5.07 -14.98
N ILE A 230 4.56 -3.91 -14.84
CA ILE A 230 5.25 -2.63 -14.65
C ILE A 230 5.04 -2.22 -13.19
N ILE A 231 6.11 -1.98 -12.47
CA ILE A 231 6.04 -1.65 -11.05
C ILE A 231 6.53 -0.21 -10.83
N VAL A 232 5.76 0.56 -10.07
CA VAL A 232 6.19 1.85 -9.54
C VAL A 232 6.13 1.77 -8.03
N LYS A 233 7.30 1.88 -7.39
CA LYS A 233 7.38 2.13 -5.96
C LYS A 233 7.33 3.63 -5.74
N MET A 234 6.27 4.09 -5.08
CA MET A 234 6.11 5.50 -4.81
C MET A 234 7.07 5.97 -3.72
N GLY A 235 7.60 7.18 -3.90
CA GLY A 235 8.53 7.80 -2.96
C GLY A 235 7.77 8.35 -1.75
N THR A 236 8.42 8.32 -0.59
CA THR A 236 7.92 8.99 0.62
C THR A 236 8.76 10.25 0.88
N PRO A 237 8.15 11.46 0.87
CA PRO A 237 8.90 12.70 1.07
C PRO A 237 9.49 12.88 2.48
N ARG A 238 9.05 12.08 3.45
CA ARG A 238 9.51 12.06 4.84
C ARG A 238 9.69 10.60 5.29
N PRO A 239 10.68 10.31 6.18
CA PRO A 239 10.67 9.05 6.93
C PRO A 239 9.30 8.91 7.61
N ASP A 240 8.67 7.76 7.46
CA ASP A 240 7.33 7.43 8.00
C ASP A 240 6.14 8.22 7.40
N GLY A 241 6.34 8.91 6.26
CA GLY A 241 5.27 9.57 5.52
C GLY A 241 4.63 8.70 4.44
N PHE A 242 3.46 9.10 3.95
CA PHE A 242 2.80 8.47 2.80
C PHE A 242 3.20 9.16 1.48
N PRO A 243 3.17 8.42 0.35
CA PRO A 243 3.23 9.02 -0.98
C PRO A 243 2.16 10.10 -1.18
N ARG A 244 2.49 11.17 -1.93
CA ARG A 244 1.50 12.21 -2.26
C ARG A 244 0.90 11.93 -3.63
N THR A 245 -0.15 12.69 -3.95
CA THR A 245 -0.82 12.63 -5.25
C THR A 245 0.15 12.88 -6.42
N THR A 246 1.22 13.65 -6.22
CA THR A 246 2.27 13.87 -7.25
C THR A 246 3.02 12.60 -7.62
N GLU A 247 3.44 11.82 -6.63
CA GLU A 247 4.13 10.54 -6.81
C GLU A 247 3.22 9.51 -7.49
N LEU A 248 1.94 9.51 -7.12
CA LEU A 248 0.92 8.70 -7.77
C LEU A 248 0.70 9.11 -9.24
N MET A 249 0.49 10.41 -9.51
CA MET A 249 0.23 10.91 -10.87
C MET A 249 1.40 10.63 -11.81
N THR A 250 2.64 10.83 -11.35
CA THR A 250 3.82 10.51 -12.15
C THR A 250 3.98 9.00 -12.33
N GLY A 251 3.66 8.19 -11.31
CA GLY A 251 3.65 6.73 -11.40
C GLY A 251 2.67 6.21 -12.46
N VAL A 252 1.45 6.75 -12.49
CA VAL A 252 0.45 6.41 -13.52
C VAL A 252 0.91 6.84 -14.91
N ASP A 253 1.38 8.07 -15.08
CA ASP A 253 1.91 8.57 -16.36
C ASP A 253 3.05 7.68 -16.88
N TYR A 254 3.97 7.28 -16.00
CA TYR A 254 5.06 6.38 -16.33
C TYR A 254 4.57 5.02 -16.85
N VAL A 255 3.63 4.39 -16.14
CA VAL A 255 3.04 3.10 -16.56
C VAL A 255 2.43 3.19 -17.94
N ILE A 256 1.66 4.26 -18.22
CA ILE A 256 1.04 4.47 -19.53
C ILE A 256 2.08 4.67 -20.62
N ARG A 257 3.13 5.48 -20.37
CA ARG A 257 4.21 5.70 -21.34
C ARG A 257 4.97 4.41 -21.66
N LYS A 258 5.29 3.60 -20.65
CA LYS A 258 5.93 2.29 -20.86
C LYS A 258 5.05 1.35 -21.68
N ALA A 259 3.75 1.29 -21.39
CA ALA A 259 2.83 0.48 -22.16
C ALA A 259 2.75 0.90 -23.64
N LEU A 260 2.76 2.22 -23.91
CA LEU A 260 2.81 2.77 -25.26
C LEU A 260 4.11 2.44 -25.99
N GLU A 261 5.26 2.56 -25.31
CA GLU A 261 6.57 2.19 -25.85
C GLU A 261 6.63 0.71 -26.24
N LEU A 262 6.14 -0.16 -25.35
CA LEU A 262 6.07 -1.60 -25.56
C LEU A 262 4.96 -2.01 -26.55
N ARG A 263 4.05 -1.08 -26.89
CA ARG A 263 2.85 -1.32 -27.73
C ARG A 263 1.96 -2.44 -27.20
N MET A 264 1.77 -2.48 -25.88
CA MET A 264 0.97 -3.49 -25.21
C MET A 264 -0.20 -2.86 -24.43
N PRO A 265 -1.36 -3.52 -24.36
CA PRO A 265 -2.44 -3.06 -23.48
C PRO A 265 -2.02 -3.16 -22.01
N VAL A 266 -2.50 -2.23 -21.18
CA VAL A 266 -2.18 -2.19 -19.76
C VAL A 266 -3.43 -2.01 -18.90
N ALA A 267 -3.53 -2.78 -17.83
CA ALA A 267 -4.44 -2.53 -16.72
C ALA A 267 -3.65 -1.91 -15.57
N VAL A 268 -4.03 -0.70 -15.15
CA VAL A 268 -3.34 0.02 -14.06
C VAL A 268 -4.12 -0.19 -12.77
N ASN A 269 -3.48 -0.81 -11.79
CA ASN A 269 -4.01 -0.97 -10.45
C ASN A 269 -3.39 0.07 -9.52
N ILE A 270 -4.27 0.86 -8.92
CA ILE A 270 -3.94 1.88 -7.94
C ILE A 270 -4.57 1.42 -6.62
N SER A 271 -3.79 0.73 -5.79
CA SER A 271 -4.23 0.27 -4.47
C SER A 271 -3.91 1.30 -3.37
N PHE A 272 -3.85 2.57 -3.76
CA PHE A 272 -3.74 3.72 -2.90
C PHE A 272 -4.93 4.65 -3.18
N GLY A 273 -5.67 4.98 -2.13
CA GLY A 273 -6.80 5.90 -2.23
C GLY A 273 -6.70 6.97 -1.15
N ASN A 274 -7.21 8.15 -1.46
CA ASN A 274 -7.57 9.13 -0.46
C ASN A 274 -9.03 9.54 -0.70
N THR A 275 -9.68 10.05 0.35
CA THR A 275 -11.01 10.65 0.22
C THR A 275 -10.83 12.15 0.15
N TYR A 276 -10.96 12.73 -1.05
CA TYR A 276 -10.86 14.17 -1.24
C TYR A 276 -12.07 14.70 -2.04
N GLY A 277 -12.88 15.53 -1.39
CA GLY A 277 -14.03 16.21 -2.02
C GLY A 277 -15.36 15.43 -1.98
N SER A 278 -16.43 16.07 -2.47
CA SER A 278 -17.75 15.43 -2.62
C SER A 278 -17.69 14.30 -3.65
N HIS A 279 -18.39 13.20 -3.38
CA HIS A 279 -18.56 12.08 -4.31
C HIS A 279 -19.73 12.26 -5.28
N GLU A 280 -20.42 13.41 -5.21
CA GLU A 280 -21.38 13.79 -6.25
C GLU A 280 -20.62 14.29 -7.49
N PRO A 281 -20.87 13.72 -8.68
CA PRO A 281 -20.41 14.33 -9.91
C PRO A 281 -21.02 15.73 -10.03
N TYR A 282 -20.19 16.73 -10.34
CA TYR A 282 -20.71 18.05 -10.71
C TYR A 282 -21.62 17.89 -11.95
N ASN A 283 -22.91 18.13 -11.77
CA ASN A 283 -23.88 18.25 -12.87
C ASN A 283 -23.78 19.63 -13.52
#